data_AF-A0A346SDZ2-F1
#
_entry.id   AF-A0A346SDZ2-F1
#
_cell.length_a   1.000
_cell.length_b   1.000
_cell.length_c   1.000
_cell.angle_alpha   90.00
_cell.angle_beta   90.00
_cell.angle_gamma   90.00
#
_symmetry.space_group_name_H-M   'P 1'
#
loop_
_entity.id
_entity.type
_entity.pdbx_description
1 polymer ?
#
loop_
_entity_poly.entity_id
_entity_poly.type
_entity_poly.pdbx_seq_one_letter_code
_entity_poly.pdbx_strand_id
1 'polypeptide(L)'
;MADSFFQPVSAMELARFAGIPAFMRLPILHMEHERITDVELGIVGIPWDGGTTNRPGARHGPRQLRDNSTMIRAMNPVTGVAPFSMVNCADLGDVAPNPVDIEDTLDRVTRFYTDLRTRNITPLTAGGDHLTTLPVLRALAASGPVGLIQFDSHTDLFDTYFGGHKFTHGTPFRRAVEEGLVDPKRFVQIGIRGTAYNTEDIEWGEAQGIRIIRIEELFDRGIDDVMNEVREIVGMQPTYCTYDIDFVDPTYAPGTGTPEIGGPNSFQAQQVIRKMSGLNLVGADLVEVSPPFDPDGGTAWLGISLMFELLCVLAQAIDARH
;
A
#
# COMPACT_ATOMS: atom_id res chain seq x y z
N MET A 1 -20.06 11.95 -17.50
CA MET A 1 -19.04 11.57 -18.49
C MET A 1 -17.69 11.73 -17.83
N ALA A 2 -16.77 10.79 -18.02
CA ALA A 2 -15.43 10.88 -17.45
C ALA A 2 -14.73 12.17 -17.93
N ASP A 3 -14.05 12.87 -17.03
CA ASP A 3 -13.28 14.05 -17.38
C ASP A 3 -12.02 13.62 -18.15
N SER A 4 -11.88 14.14 -19.37
CA SER A 4 -10.74 13.82 -20.26
C SER A 4 -9.40 14.25 -19.68
N PHE A 5 -9.38 15.24 -18.78
CA PHE A 5 -8.15 15.73 -18.14
C PHE A 5 -7.50 14.65 -17.25
N PHE A 6 -8.30 13.85 -16.55
CA PHE A 6 -7.83 12.81 -15.64
C PHE A 6 -7.63 11.43 -16.30
N GLN A 7 -7.59 11.38 -17.64
CA GLN A 7 -7.32 10.14 -18.36
C GLN A 7 -5.82 9.94 -18.58
N PRO A 8 -5.31 8.69 -18.49
CA PRO A 8 -3.97 8.37 -18.96
C PRO A 8 -3.77 8.74 -20.43
N VAL A 9 -2.56 9.19 -20.78
CA VAL A 9 -2.20 9.41 -22.18
C VAL A 9 -2.40 8.12 -22.99
N SER A 10 -3.18 8.21 -24.08
CA SER A 10 -3.48 7.06 -24.93
C SER A 10 -2.20 6.48 -25.54
N ALA A 11 -2.05 5.15 -25.45
CA ALA A 11 -0.95 4.44 -26.09
C ALA A 11 -1.03 4.44 -27.62
N MET A 12 -2.18 4.83 -28.19
CA MET A 12 -2.36 5.00 -29.64
C MET A 12 -1.88 6.38 -30.11
N GLU A 13 -1.70 7.35 -29.21
CA GLU A 13 -1.23 8.70 -29.52
C GLU A 13 0.24 8.89 -29.15
N LEU A 14 0.65 8.43 -27.96
CA LEU A 14 2.03 8.46 -27.49
C LEU A 14 2.44 7.05 -27.06
N ALA A 15 3.49 6.52 -27.69
CA ALA A 15 4.06 5.22 -27.35
C ALA A 15 4.42 5.12 -25.85
N ARG A 16 4.29 3.93 -25.28
CA ARG A 16 4.43 3.71 -23.82
C ARG A 16 5.84 3.99 -23.29
N PHE A 17 6.87 3.80 -24.11
CA PHE A 17 8.26 4.13 -23.77
C PHE A 17 8.55 5.64 -23.78
N ALA A 18 7.58 6.49 -24.12
CA ALA A 18 7.75 7.93 -24.30
C ALA A 18 6.82 8.74 -23.38
N GLY A 19 7.25 9.99 -23.12
CA GLY A 19 6.61 10.91 -22.19
C GLY A 19 7.31 10.95 -20.83
N ILE A 20 6.87 11.87 -19.98
CA ILE A 20 7.34 11.92 -18.58
C ILE A 20 6.68 10.76 -17.82
N PRO A 21 7.45 9.92 -17.10
CA PRO A 21 6.89 8.77 -16.38
C PRO A 21 6.19 9.21 -15.09
N ALA A 22 4.91 9.55 -15.20
CA ALA A 22 3.97 9.65 -14.08
C ALA A 22 3.31 8.28 -13.81
N PHE A 23 2.77 8.07 -12.62
CA PHE A 23 2.01 6.87 -12.30
C PHE A 23 0.88 6.66 -13.30
N MET A 24 0.95 5.52 -13.99
CA MET A 24 0.01 5.07 -15.02
C MET A 24 -0.22 6.10 -16.13
N ARG A 25 0.76 6.99 -16.37
CA ARG A 25 0.70 8.09 -17.35
C ARG A 25 -0.44 9.08 -17.10
N LEU A 26 -0.86 9.22 -15.84
CA LEU A 26 -1.82 10.23 -15.39
C LEU A 26 -1.24 11.65 -15.42
N PRO A 27 -2.09 12.69 -15.39
CA PRO A 27 -1.60 14.04 -15.15
C PRO A 27 -0.93 14.16 -13.77
N ILE A 28 0.17 14.91 -13.72
CA ILE A 28 0.87 15.24 -12.47
C ILE A 28 0.26 16.54 -11.93
N LEU A 29 -0.28 16.51 -10.72
CA LEU A 29 -0.85 17.67 -10.04
C LEU A 29 -0.11 17.94 -8.72
N HIS A 30 0.20 19.21 -8.48
CA HIS A 30 0.64 19.69 -7.16
C HIS A 30 -0.57 20.16 -6.35
N MET A 31 -0.41 20.28 -5.03
CA MET A 31 -1.51 20.63 -4.11
C MET A 31 -2.09 22.03 -4.33
N GLU A 32 -1.36 22.89 -5.04
CA GLU A 32 -1.74 24.25 -5.43
C GLU A 32 -2.41 24.32 -6.81
N HIS A 33 -2.49 23.21 -7.55
CA HIS A 33 -3.07 23.18 -8.89
C HIS A 33 -4.57 23.52 -8.85
N GLU A 34 -5.09 24.30 -9.81
CA GLU A 34 -6.49 24.76 -9.78
C GLU A 34 -7.52 23.61 -9.81
N ARG A 35 -7.19 22.51 -10.47
CA ARG A 35 -8.01 21.29 -10.57
C ARG A 35 -7.85 20.32 -9.37
N ILE A 36 -7.06 20.65 -8.35
CA ILE A 36 -6.77 19.71 -7.25
C ILE A 36 -8.02 19.28 -6.49
N THR A 37 -9.03 20.15 -6.39
CA THR A 37 -10.30 19.86 -5.70
C THR A 37 -11.18 18.87 -6.44
N ASP A 38 -10.85 18.58 -7.69
CA ASP A 38 -11.61 17.66 -8.53
C ASP A 38 -11.00 16.26 -8.53
N VAL A 39 -9.83 16.08 -7.90
CA VAL A 39 -9.20 14.77 -7.70
C VAL A 39 -9.96 14.01 -6.63
N GLU A 40 -10.32 12.77 -6.93
CA GLU A 40 -11.00 11.87 -5.99
C GLU A 40 -10.04 10.79 -5.47
N LEU A 41 -9.09 10.36 -6.31
CA LEU A 41 -8.06 9.38 -5.97
C LEU A 41 -6.66 9.90 -6.35
N GLY A 42 -5.81 10.08 -5.36
CA GLY A 42 -4.43 10.55 -5.56
C GLY A 42 -3.43 9.39 -5.46
N ILE A 43 -2.60 9.20 -6.48
CA ILE A 43 -1.45 8.28 -6.40
C ILE A 43 -0.24 9.06 -5.89
N VAL A 44 0.37 8.61 -4.79
CA VAL A 44 1.43 9.34 -4.08
C VAL A 44 2.65 8.46 -3.90
N GLY A 45 3.85 8.98 -4.13
CA GLY A 45 5.09 8.30 -3.75
C GLY A 45 5.62 8.75 -2.39
N ILE A 46 6.15 7.82 -1.59
CA ILE A 46 6.94 8.12 -0.39
C ILE A 46 8.32 7.46 -0.53
N PRO A 47 9.29 8.11 -1.21
CA PRO A 47 10.59 7.51 -1.50
C PRO A 47 11.53 7.54 -0.29
N TRP A 48 11.20 6.78 0.76
CA TRP A 48 11.92 6.79 2.04
C TRP A 48 12.04 5.38 2.65
N ASP A 49 13.25 5.04 3.10
CA ASP A 49 13.59 3.74 3.71
C ASP A 49 14.41 3.93 5.01
N GLY A 50 14.12 5.00 5.75
CA GLY A 50 14.84 5.35 6.98
C GLY A 50 14.56 4.41 8.16
N GLY A 51 13.48 3.63 8.09
CA GLY A 51 13.13 2.60 9.08
C GLY A 51 13.78 1.24 8.79
N THR A 52 14.42 1.07 7.64
CA THR A 52 14.98 -0.21 7.22
C THR A 52 16.18 -0.62 8.08
N THR A 53 16.16 -1.85 8.60
CA THR A 53 17.19 -2.33 9.53
C THR A 53 18.24 -3.25 8.92
N ASN A 54 18.00 -3.77 7.70
CA ASN A 54 18.88 -4.73 7.04
C ASN A 54 19.32 -4.29 5.63
N ARG A 55 18.47 -4.49 4.61
CA ARG A 55 18.80 -4.22 3.20
C ARG A 55 18.03 -3.00 2.68
N PRO A 56 18.64 -1.81 2.60
CA PRO A 56 17.96 -0.59 2.14
C PRO A 56 17.77 -0.58 0.62
N GLY A 57 17.02 0.39 0.11
CA GLY A 57 16.81 0.59 -1.33
C GLY A 57 15.37 0.90 -1.70
N ALA A 58 14.42 0.69 -0.77
CA ALA A 58 13.00 0.98 -0.99
C ALA A 58 12.73 2.46 -1.28
N ARG A 59 13.64 3.38 -0.90
CA ARG A 59 13.60 4.80 -1.33
C ARG A 59 13.55 4.99 -2.85
N HIS A 60 13.96 3.98 -3.64
CA HIS A 60 13.92 4.02 -5.10
C HIS A 60 12.64 3.41 -5.68
N GLY A 61 11.84 2.72 -4.87
CA GLY A 61 10.61 2.02 -5.26
C GLY A 61 9.63 2.89 -6.06
N PRO A 62 9.20 4.07 -5.55
CA PRO A 62 8.21 4.89 -6.24
C PRO A 62 8.63 5.31 -7.65
N ARG A 63 9.93 5.53 -7.87
CA ARG A 63 10.46 5.87 -9.20
C ARG A 63 10.37 4.69 -10.16
N GLN A 64 10.78 3.50 -9.72
CA GLN A 64 10.75 2.30 -10.57
C GLN A 64 9.32 1.83 -10.85
N LEU A 65 8.41 2.01 -9.89
CA LEU A 65 6.99 1.76 -10.06
C LEU A 65 6.36 2.72 -11.09
N ARG A 66 6.68 4.03 -11.05
CA ARG A 66 6.26 4.98 -12.09
C ARG A 66 6.73 4.58 -13.47
N ASP A 67 8.00 4.21 -13.62
CA ASP A 67 8.56 3.82 -14.92
C ASP A 67 7.85 2.58 -15.51
N ASN A 68 7.71 1.52 -14.70
CA ASN A 68 7.01 0.30 -15.11
C ASN A 68 5.49 0.50 -15.31
N SER A 69 4.90 1.51 -14.66
CA SER A 69 3.47 1.81 -14.80
C SER A 69 3.06 2.19 -16.22
N THR A 70 4.00 2.59 -17.06
CA THR A 70 3.76 2.91 -18.48
C THR A 70 3.16 1.73 -19.27
N MET A 71 3.32 0.49 -18.78
CA MET A 71 2.73 -0.71 -19.36
C MET A 71 1.27 -0.98 -18.93
N ILE A 72 0.79 -0.34 -17.86
CA ILE A 72 -0.58 -0.50 -17.36
C ILE A 72 -1.59 0.07 -18.36
N ARG A 73 -2.74 -0.60 -18.47
CA ARG A 73 -3.86 -0.22 -19.36
C ARG A 73 -5.02 0.34 -18.55
N ALA A 74 -6.04 0.86 -19.25
CA ALA A 74 -7.12 1.62 -18.62
C ALA A 74 -8.16 0.78 -17.86
N MET A 75 -8.19 -0.54 -18.03
CA MET A 75 -9.28 -1.40 -17.54
C MET A 75 -8.77 -2.76 -17.10
N ASN A 76 -9.34 -3.26 -16.00
CA ASN A 76 -9.17 -4.62 -15.54
C ASN A 76 -10.12 -5.55 -16.31
N PRO A 77 -9.60 -6.52 -17.09
CA PRO A 77 -10.44 -7.36 -17.94
C PRO A 77 -11.23 -8.42 -17.15
N VAL A 78 -10.81 -8.76 -15.93
CA VAL A 78 -11.47 -9.78 -15.10
C VAL A 78 -12.65 -9.18 -14.35
N THR A 79 -12.46 -8.01 -13.74
CA THR A 79 -13.51 -7.35 -12.94
C THR A 79 -14.38 -6.39 -13.76
N GLY A 80 -13.92 -5.96 -14.94
CA GLY A 80 -14.59 -4.97 -15.76
C GLY A 80 -14.36 -3.52 -15.29
N VAL A 81 -13.59 -3.30 -14.22
CA VAL A 81 -13.37 -1.98 -13.64
C VAL A 81 -12.43 -1.15 -14.52
N ALA A 82 -12.87 0.05 -14.89
CA ALA A 82 -12.07 1.05 -15.59
C ALA A 82 -11.88 2.27 -14.67
N PRO A 83 -10.88 2.25 -13.76
CA PRO A 83 -10.84 3.18 -12.62
C PRO A 83 -10.80 4.64 -13.06
N PHE A 84 -10.03 4.96 -14.09
CA PHE A 84 -9.89 6.33 -14.61
C PHE A 84 -11.18 6.90 -15.23
N SER A 85 -12.12 6.03 -15.62
CA SER A 85 -13.43 6.46 -16.10
C SER A 85 -14.49 6.51 -14.99
N MET A 86 -14.21 5.90 -13.85
CA MET A 86 -15.10 5.90 -12.67
C MET A 86 -14.83 7.10 -11.77
N VAL A 87 -13.55 7.42 -11.53
CA VAL A 87 -13.14 8.49 -10.62
C VAL A 87 -11.97 9.29 -11.21
N ASN A 88 -11.87 10.56 -10.82
CA ASN A 88 -10.79 11.46 -11.23
C ASN A 88 -9.49 11.11 -10.49
N CYS A 89 -8.58 10.45 -11.21
CA CYS A 89 -7.27 10.05 -10.70
C CYS A 89 -6.14 11.01 -11.13
N ALA A 90 -5.18 11.26 -10.25
CA ALA A 90 -3.96 12.01 -10.58
C ALA A 90 -2.71 11.42 -9.89
N ASP A 91 -1.53 11.61 -10.49
CA ASP A 91 -0.25 11.44 -9.79
C ASP A 91 0.03 12.74 -9.00
N LEU A 92 0.13 12.64 -7.69
CA LEU A 92 0.34 13.78 -6.79
C LEU A 92 1.82 13.99 -6.45
N GLY A 93 2.72 13.33 -7.17
CA GLY A 93 4.15 13.40 -6.97
C GLY A 93 4.60 12.63 -5.73
N ASP A 94 5.73 13.07 -5.17
CA ASP A 94 6.32 12.46 -3.98
C ASP A 94 6.18 13.39 -2.78
N VAL A 95 5.96 12.82 -1.59
CA VAL A 95 6.25 13.53 -0.35
C VAL A 95 7.76 13.64 -0.21
N ALA A 96 8.29 14.86 -0.15
CA ALA A 96 9.73 15.08 -0.03
C ALA A 96 10.26 14.61 1.34
N PRO A 97 11.05 13.52 1.41
CA PRO A 97 11.51 12.98 2.69
C PRO A 97 12.72 13.75 3.21
N ASN A 98 13.01 13.60 4.50
CA ASN A 98 14.31 13.91 5.07
C ASN A 98 15.08 12.60 5.30
N PRO A 99 16.05 12.26 4.44
CA PRO A 99 16.75 10.97 4.54
C PRO A 99 17.67 10.86 5.76
N VAL A 100 17.81 11.93 6.56
CA VAL A 100 18.68 11.99 7.74
C VAL A 100 17.88 11.99 9.04
N ASP A 101 16.64 12.50 9.02
CA ASP A 101 15.80 12.66 10.20
C ASP A 101 14.47 11.93 10.01
N ILE A 102 14.31 10.85 10.79
CA ILE A 102 13.13 10.00 10.77
C ILE A 102 11.88 10.79 11.17
N GLU A 103 11.96 11.55 12.27
CA GLU A 103 10.81 12.26 12.83
C GLU A 103 10.33 13.36 11.89
N ASP A 104 11.26 14.13 11.31
CA ASP A 104 10.91 15.15 10.30
C ASP A 104 10.22 14.51 9.07
N THR A 105 10.64 13.31 8.65
CA THR A 105 9.96 12.60 7.56
C THR A 105 8.55 12.15 7.96
N LEU A 106 8.38 11.58 9.15
CA LEU A 106 7.07 11.18 9.67
C LEU A 106 6.11 12.39 9.73
N ASP A 107 6.59 13.54 10.20
CA ASP A 107 5.79 14.78 10.26
C ASP A 107 5.42 15.30 8.88
N ARG A 108 6.36 15.31 7.92
CA ARG A 108 6.10 15.73 6.54
C ARG A 108 5.05 14.88 5.86
N VAL A 109 5.15 13.56 6.00
CA VAL A 109 4.17 12.62 5.46
C VAL A 109 2.81 12.84 6.15
N THR A 110 2.77 12.92 7.47
CA THR A 110 1.50 13.14 8.20
C THR A 110 0.80 14.43 7.74
N ARG A 111 1.54 15.54 7.55
CA ARG A 111 0.98 16.80 7.03
C ARG A 111 0.42 16.66 5.63
N PHE A 112 1.18 16.06 4.70
CA PHE A 112 0.74 15.89 3.32
C PHE A 112 -0.57 15.06 3.25
N TYR A 113 -0.65 13.95 3.98
CA TYR A 113 -1.85 13.11 3.99
C TYR A 113 -3.01 13.75 4.75
N THR A 114 -2.75 14.65 5.71
CA THR A 114 -3.78 15.47 6.34
C THR A 114 -4.42 16.40 5.31
N ASP A 115 -3.61 17.02 4.44
CA ASP A 115 -4.12 17.86 3.36
C ASP A 115 -4.95 17.06 2.35
N LEU A 116 -4.56 15.82 2.01
CA LEU A 116 -5.37 14.92 1.17
C LEU A 116 -6.71 14.60 1.82
N ARG A 117 -6.70 14.17 3.09
CA ARG A 117 -7.92 13.85 3.85
C ARG A 117 -8.89 15.02 3.90
N THR A 118 -8.40 16.23 4.21
CA THR A 118 -9.26 17.43 4.33
C THR A 118 -9.91 17.82 3.01
N ARG A 119 -9.31 17.42 1.88
CA ARG A 119 -9.84 17.58 0.52
C ARG A 119 -10.66 16.39 0.03
N ASN A 120 -10.88 15.39 0.88
CA ASN A 120 -11.58 14.15 0.53
C ASN A 120 -10.91 13.36 -0.62
N ILE A 121 -9.58 13.48 -0.77
CA ILE A 121 -8.79 12.72 -1.75
C ILE A 121 -8.41 11.37 -1.10
N THR A 122 -8.82 10.27 -1.72
CA THR A 122 -8.43 8.92 -1.27
C THR A 122 -7.02 8.59 -1.77
N PRO A 123 -6.05 8.27 -0.90
CA PRO A 123 -4.69 7.97 -1.34
C PRO A 123 -4.49 6.52 -1.77
N LEU A 124 -3.74 6.34 -2.86
CA LEU A 124 -3.04 5.10 -3.21
C LEU A 124 -1.53 5.36 -3.19
N THR A 125 -0.83 4.76 -2.25
CA THR A 125 0.57 5.11 -1.99
C THR A 125 1.52 4.07 -2.58
N ALA A 126 2.53 4.52 -3.33
CA ALA A 126 3.75 3.76 -3.55
C ALA A 126 4.73 4.12 -2.45
N GLY A 127 4.98 3.20 -1.53
CA GLY A 127 5.83 3.45 -0.37
C GLY A 127 7.32 3.38 -0.69
N GLY A 128 8.08 3.54 0.38
CA GLY A 128 9.42 3.00 0.52
C GLY A 128 9.31 1.83 1.48
N ASP A 129 9.98 1.89 2.63
CA ASP A 129 9.82 0.82 3.64
C ASP A 129 8.46 0.90 4.38
N HIS A 130 8.11 -0.13 5.13
CA HIS A 130 6.79 -0.24 5.76
C HIS A 130 6.52 0.81 6.84
N LEU A 131 7.56 1.46 7.37
CA LEU A 131 7.39 2.56 8.33
C LEU A 131 6.62 3.74 7.71
N THR A 132 6.63 3.87 6.38
CA THR A 132 5.86 4.90 5.65
C THR A 132 4.35 4.83 5.89
N THR A 133 3.80 3.69 6.29
CA THR A 133 2.35 3.53 6.56
C THR A 133 1.92 4.20 7.87
N LEU A 134 2.79 4.22 8.90
CA LEU A 134 2.48 4.87 10.20
C LEU A 134 2.04 6.34 10.05
N PRO A 135 2.79 7.25 9.41
CA PRO A 135 2.39 8.64 9.26
C PRO A 135 1.18 8.82 8.33
N VAL A 136 0.94 7.90 7.39
CA VAL A 136 -0.30 7.89 6.59
C VAL A 136 -1.50 7.61 7.50
N LEU A 137 -1.42 6.59 8.37
CA LEU A 137 -2.47 6.27 9.32
C LEU A 137 -2.70 7.41 10.33
N ARG A 138 -1.65 8.09 10.80
CA ARG A 138 -1.79 9.28 11.68
C ARG A 138 -2.69 10.35 11.07
N ALA A 139 -2.62 10.54 9.75
CA ALA A 139 -3.48 11.48 9.04
C ALA A 139 -4.90 10.95 8.81
N LEU A 140 -5.03 9.71 8.32
CA LEU A 140 -6.33 9.15 7.91
C LEU A 140 -7.23 8.79 9.10
N ALA A 141 -6.65 8.39 10.23
CA ALA A 141 -7.37 8.04 11.45
C ALA A 141 -7.77 9.24 12.33
N ALA A 142 -7.62 10.48 11.84
CA ALA A 142 -7.98 11.68 12.60
C ALA A 142 -9.48 11.78 12.96
N SER A 143 -10.36 11.00 12.33
CA SER A 143 -11.79 10.87 12.70
C SER A 143 -12.07 9.71 13.67
N GLY A 144 -11.06 8.94 14.06
CA GLY A 144 -11.17 7.70 14.82
C GLY A 144 -10.43 6.54 14.14
N PRO A 145 -10.21 5.43 14.87
CA PRO A 145 -9.44 4.30 14.38
C PRO A 145 -10.06 3.64 13.15
N VAL A 146 -9.22 3.32 12.16
CA VAL A 146 -9.62 2.56 10.98
C VAL A 146 -9.44 1.06 11.19
N GLY A 147 -10.06 0.24 10.34
CA GLY A 147 -9.72 -1.17 10.20
C GLY A 147 -8.45 -1.28 9.37
N LEU A 148 -7.75 -2.40 9.46
CA LEU A 148 -6.51 -2.63 8.73
C LEU A 148 -6.48 -4.05 8.15
N ILE A 149 -6.20 -4.14 6.86
CA ILE A 149 -5.86 -5.40 6.19
C ILE A 149 -4.39 -5.28 5.80
N GLN A 150 -3.55 -6.17 6.33
CA GLN A 150 -2.12 -6.23 6.05
C GLN A 150 -1.80 -7.54 5.34
N PHE A 151 -1.26 -7.42 4.12
CA PHE A 151 -0.64 -8.54 3.41
C PHE A 151 0.86 -8.40 3.55
N ASP A 152 1.49 -9.38 4.19
CA ASP A 152 2.88 -9.28 4.63
C ASP A 152 3.46 -10.65 4.96
N SER A 153 4.78 -10.79 4.92
CA SER A 153 5.47 -11.92 5.52
C SER A 153 5.81 -11.73 7.01
N HIS A 154 5.80 -10.48 7.50
CA HIS A 154 6.12 -10.08 8.88
C HIS A 154 4.92 -9.46 9.60
N THR A 155 4.94 -9.49 10.93
CA THR A 155 3.88 -8.85 11.73
C THR A 155 4.08 -7.34 11.83
N ASP A 156 5.31 -6.86 11.81
CA ASP A 156 5.63 -5.44 12.05
C ASP A 156 5.07 -4.91 13.39
N LEU A 157 5.00 -5.80 14.39
CA LEU A 157 4.51 -5.55 15.74
C LEU A 157 5.62 -5.51 16.81
N PHE A 158 6.89 -5.47 16.41
CA PHE A 158 7.99 -5.34 17.38
C PHE A 158 7.91 -4.02 18.15
N ASP A 159 8.39 -4.01 19.39
CA ASP A 159 8.41 -2.79 20.21
C ASP A 159 9.59 -1.88 19.84
N THR A 160 10.80 -2.40 19.89
CA THR A 160 12.00 -1.59 19.72
C THR A 160 13.12 -2.38 19.05
N TYR A 161 14.00 -1.65 18.39
CA TYR A 161 15.25 -2.14 17.84
C TYR A 161 16.45 -1.42 18.46
N PHE A 162 17.61 -2.08 18.48
CA PHE A 162 18.95 -1.51 18.75
C PHE A 162 19.05 -0.49 19.90
N GLY A 163 18.55 -0.82 21.10
CA GLY A 163 18.66 0.07 22.26
C GLY A 163 17.48 1.01 22.47
N GLY A 164 16.29 0.62 22.00
CA GLY A 164 15.04 1.31 22.31
C GLY A 164 14.48 2.18 21.19
N HIS A 165 15.03 2.09 19.97
CA HIS A 165 14.51 2.83 18.82
C HIS A 165 13.15 2.27 18.40
N LYS A 166 12.14 3.14 18.41
CA LYS A 166 10.72 2.79 18.21
C LYS A 166 10.21 2.89 16.78
N PHE A 167 11.00 3.46 15.88
CA PHE A 167 10.60 3.73 14.49
C PHE A 167 11.54 2.99 13.54
N THR A 168 11.11 1.78 13.18
CA THR A 168 11.70 0.97 12.12
C THR A 168 10.57 0.44 11.25
N HIS A 169 10.91 -0.16 10.12
CA HIS A 169 9.92 -0.84 9.29
C HIS A 169 9.23 -2.01 10.01
N GLY A 170 9.85 -2.61 11.05
CA GLY A 170 9.25 -3.68 11.85
C GLY A 170 8.40 -3.23 13.06
N THR A 171 8.16 -1.92 13.23
CA THR A 171 7.38 -1.38 14.36
C THR A 171 6.12 -0.57 14.02
N PRO A 172 5.74 -0.29 12.75
CA PRO A 172 4.70 0.71 12.45
C PRO A 172 3.34 0.36 13.04
N PHE A 173 2.94 -0.93 13.04
CA PHE A 173 1.58 -1.30 13.43
C PHE A 173 1.41 -1.43 14.94
N ARG A 174 2.48 -1.73 15.67
CA ARG A 174 2.45 -1.57 17.13
C ARG A 174 2.27 -0.12 17.53
N ARG A 175 2.97 0.83 16.86
CA ARG A 175 2.74 2.27 17.05
C ARG A 175 1.32 2.65 16.68
N ALA A 176 0.80 2.16 15.56
CA ALA A 176 -0.55 2.49 15.11
C ALA A 176 -1.64 2.04 16.10
N VAL A 177 -1.48 0.88 16.74
CA VAL A 177 -2.39 0.42 17.80
C VAL A 177 -2.20 1.21 19.10
N GLU A 178 -0.96 1.45 19.54
CA GLU A 178 -0.68 2.25 20.75
C GLU A 178 -1.16 3.70 20.63
N GLU A 179 -1.11 4.29 19.43
CA GLU A 179 -1.58 5.64 19.12
C GLU A 179 -3.11 5.70 18.85
N GLY A 180 -3.81 4.56 18.88
CA GLY A 180 -5.26 4.49 18.64
C GLY A 180 -5.68 4.81 17.20
N LEU A 181 -4.79 4.60 16.22
CA LEU A 181 -5.02 4.85 14.79
C LEU A 181 -5.73 3.68 14.12
N VAL A 182 -5.55 2.47 14.65
CA VAL A 182 -6.14 1.23 14.14
C VAL A 182 -6.92 0.55 15.26
N ASP A 183 -8.10 0.02 14.92
CA ASP A 183 -8.87 -0.85 15.82
C ASP A 183 -8.30 -2.27 15.72
N PRO A 184 -7.64 -2.80 16.77
CA PRO A 184 -7.01 -4.11 16.69
C PRO A 184 -8.01 -5.24 16.43
N LYS A 185 -9.30 -5.06 16.79
CA LYS A 185 -10.35 -6.06 16.51
C LYS A 185 -10.81 -6.05 15.06
N ARG A 186 -10.42 -5.03 14.28
CA ARG A 186 -10.63 -4.93 12.83
C ARG A 186 -9.30 -4.90 12.09
N PHE A 187 -8.28 -5.52 12.67
CA PHE A 187 -6.95 -5.64 12.09
C PHE A 187 -6.68 -7.12 11.77
N VAL A 188 -6.50 -7.43 10.48
CA VAL A 188 -6.16 -8.76 10.00
C VAL A 188 -4.83 -8.74 9.27
N GLN A 189 -3.91 -9.61 9.68
CA GLN A 189 -2.62 -9.86 9.03
C GLN A 189 -2.66 -11.18 8.28
N ILE A 190 -2.13 -11.22 7.06
CA ILE A 190 -2.24 -12.36 6.16
C ILE A 190 -0.88 -12.64 5.52
N GLY A 191 -0.38 -13.86 5.68
CA GLY A 191 0.86 -14.32 5.01
C GLY A 191 2.09 -14.44 5.91
N ILE A 192 1.91 -14.22 7.22
CA ILE A 192 2.99 -14.23 8.22
C ILE A 192 3.75 -15.56 8.17
N ARG A 193 5.08 -15.49 8.03
CA ARG A 193 5.96 -16.65 7.89
C ARG A 193 7.41 -16.31 8.20
N GLY A 194 8.31 -17.26 7.98
CA GLY A 194 9.76 -17.08 8.16
C GLY A 194 10.25 -17.52 9.53
N THR A 195 11.54 -17.33 9.77
CA THR A 195 12.15 -17.65 11.06
C THR A 195 11.98 -16.50 12.04
N ALA A 196 11.58 -16.78 13.28
CA ALA A 196 11.34 -15.75 14.29
C ALA A 196 12.45 -15.69 15.34
N TYR A 197 12.70 -14.50 15.91
CA TYR A 197 13.59 -14.34 17.07
C TYR A 197 12.96 -14.91 18.35
N ASN A 198 11.66 -14.67 18.51
CA ASN A 198 10.79 -15.16 19.58
C ASN A 198 9.33 -15.06 19.09
N THR A 199 8.35 -15.16 19.98
CA THR A 199 6.91 -15.08 19.65
C THR A 199 6.22 -13.85 20.24
N GLU A 200 6.99 -12.88 20.79
CA GLU A 200 6.44 -11.77 21.57
C GLU A 200 5.57 -10.82 20.75
N ASP A 201 5.90 -10.61 19.48
CA ASP A 201 5.15 -9.79 18.54
C ASP A 201 3.78 -10.41 18.20
N ILE A 202 3.76 -11.72 17.95
CA ILE A 202 2.53 -12.51 17.72
C ILE A 202 1.66 -12.53 18.97
N GLU A 203 2.24 -12.90 20.12
CA GLU A 203 1.51 -12.96 21.41
C GLU A 203 0.94 -11.59 21.79
N TRP A 204 1.71 -10.52 21.56
CA TRP A 204 1.24 -9.17 21.79
C TRP A 204 0.07 -8.82 20.87
N GLY A 205 0.16 -9.14 19.57
CA GLY A 205 -0.90 -8.87 18.60
C GLY A 205 -2.20 -9.60 18.92
N GLU A 206 -2.11 -10.90 19.20
CA GLU A 206 -3.25 -11.71 19.64
C GLU A 206 -3.89 -11.16 20.93
N ALA A 207 -3.06 -10.70 21.89
CA ALA A 207 -3.54 -10.09 23.12
C ALA A 207 -4.27 -8.75 22.89
N GLN A 208 -3.95 -8.00 21.83
CA GLN A 208 -4.72 -6.81 21.43
C GLN A 208 -6.01 -7.17 20.69
N GLY A 209 -6.15 -8.40 20.20
CA GLY A 209 -7.27 -8.88 19.40
C GLY A 209 -7.04 -8.82 17.88
N ILE A 210 -5.79 -8.68 17.45
CA ILE A 210 -5.40 -8.74 16.03
C ILE A 210 -5.57 -10.17 15.52
N ARG A 211 -6.16 -10.33 14.34
CA ARG A 211 -6.27 -11.62 13.69
C ARG A 211 -5.06 -11.88 12.81
N ILE A 212 -4.20 -12.79 13.23
CA ILE A 212 -2.99 -13.17 12.50
C ILE A 212 -3.22 -14.48 11.75
N ILE A 213 -3.18 -14.44 10.41
CA ILE A 213 -3.32 -15.59 9.52
C ILE A 213 -1.94 -15.91 8.94
N ARG A 214 -1.31 -16.97 9.44
CA ARG A 214 -0.01 -17.44 8.96
C ARG A 214 -0.13 -18.05 7.56
N ILE A 215 0.99 -18.15 6.86
CA ILE A 215 1.01 -18.63 5.48
C ILE A 215 0.47 -20.06 5.33
N GLU A 216 0.73 -20.94 6.31
CA GLU A 216 0.23 -22.31 6.31
C GLU A 216 -1.30 -22.34 6.37
N GLU A 217 -1.87 -21.50 7.24
CA GLU A 217 -3.33 -21.38 7.36
C GLU A 217 -3.96 -20.84 6.07
N LEU A 218 -3.34 -19.84 5.43
CA LEU A 218 -3.81 -19.32 4.14
C LEU A 218 -3.86 -20.40 3.07
N PHE A 219 -2.84 -21.25 3.00
CA PHE A 219 -2.78 -22.32 2.00
C PHE A 219 -3.69 -23.50 2.33
N ASP A 220 -3.85 -23.85 3.60
CA ASP A 220 -4.73 -24.94 4.03
C ASP A 220 -6.21 -24.60 3.81
N ARG A 221 -6.62 -23.36 4.12
CA ARG A 221 -8.01 -22.90 3.96
C ARG A 221 -8.34 -22.40 2.56
N GLY A 222 -7.34 -21.85 1.88
CA GLY A 222 -7.48 -21.21 0.59
C GLY A 222 -7.97 -19.75 0.67
N ILE A 223 -7.69 -18.99 -0.40
CA ILE A 223 -7.94 -17.55 -0.48
C ILE A 223 -9.40 -17.18 -0.29
N ASP A 224 -10.34 -17.98 -0.84
CA ASP A 224 -11.76 -17.64 -0.76
C ASP A 224 -12.27 -17.67 0.68
N ASP A 225 -11.91 -18.70 1.45
CA ASP A 225 -12.33 -18.83 2.85
C ASP A 225 -11.70 -17.76 3.74
N VAL A 226 -10.38 -17.56 3.61
CA VAL A 226 -9.65 -16.52 4.36
C VAL A 226 -10.20 -15.13 4.06
N MET A 227 -10.40 -14.78 2.79
CA MET A 227 -10.89 -13.46 2.44
C MET A 227 -12.36 -13.25 2.82
N ASN A 228 -13.17 -14.30 3.00
CA ASN A 228 -14.49 -14.16 3.58
C ASN A 228 -14.40 -13.76 5.07
N GLU A 229 -13.55 -14.43 5.86
CA GLU A 229 -13.30 -14.05 7.27
C GLU A 229 -12.77 -12.60 7.38
N VAL A 230 -11.82 -12.21 6.52
CA VAL A 230 -11.29 -10.84 6.49
C VAL A 230 -12.42 -9.82 6.34
N ARG A 231 -13.35 -10.06 5.42
CA ARG A 231 -14.50 -9.18 5.17
C ARG A 231 -15.46 -9.13 6.35
N GLU A 232 -15.68 -10.25 7.03
CA GLU A 232 -16.50 -10.31 8.25
C GLU A 232 -15.88 -9.49 9.39
N ILE A 233 -14.56 -9.57 9.56
CA ILE A 233 -13.83 -8.87 10.62
C ILE A 233 -13.84 -7.35 10.38
N VAL A 234 -13.47 -6.89 9.19
CA VAL A 234 -13.36 -5.44 8.92
C VAL A 234 -14.72 -4.77 8.70
N GLY A 235 -15.70 -5.55 8.22
CA GLY A 235 -17.05 -5.08 7.93
C GLY A 235 -17.10 -3.97 6.88
N MET A 236 -18.07 -3.06 7.04
CA MET A 236 -18.29 -1.91 6.14
C MET A 236 -17.78 -0.57 6.71
N GLN A 237 -17.14 -0.61 7.88
CA GLN A 237 -16.53 0.55 8.49
C GLN A 237 -15.24 0.94 7.73
N PRO A 238 -14.77 2.20 7.86
CA PRO A 238 -13.51 2.64 7.24
C PRO A 238 -12.36 1.67 7.50
N THR A 239 -11.71 1.25 6.43
CA THR A 239 -10.62 0.26 6.45
C THR A 239 -9.48 0.70 5.52
N TYR A 240 -8.24 0.54 5.95
CA TYR A 240 -7.05 0.78 5.15
C TYR A 240 -6.43 -0.56 4.73
N CYS A 241 -5.88 -0.64 3.52
CA CYS A 241 -5.14 -1.82 3.06
C CYS A 241 -3.67 -1.47 2.94
N THR A 242 -2.80 -2.22 3.60
CA THR A 242 -1.36 -2.12 3.42
C THR A 242 -0.84 -3.42 2.80
N TYR A 243 -0.08 -3.30 1.72
CA TYR A 243 0.36 -4.43 0.93
C TYR A 243 1.89 -4.42 0.81
N ASP A 244 2.55 -5.24 1.62
CA ASP A 244 3.98 -5.49 1.47
C ASP A 244 4.24 -6.39 0.27
N ILE A 245 5.19 -6.02 -0.58
CA ILE A 245 5.56 -6.85 -1.73
C ILE A 245 6.20 -8.18 -1.32
N ASP A 246 6.78 -8.25 -0.11
CA ASP A 246 7.38 -9.45 0.47
C ASP A 246 6.35 -10.46 0.97
N PHE A 247 5.06 -10.11 1.01
CA PHE A 247 3.97 -11.07 1.08
C PHE A 247 4.14 -12.15 0.00
N VAL A 248 4.54 -11.76 -1.21
CA VAL A 248 4.72 -12.63 -2.38
C VAL A 248 6.06 -13.37 -2.30
N ASP A 249 6.10 -14.62 -2.76
CA ASP A 249 7.33 -15.41 -2.75
C ASP A 249 8.48 -14.70 -3.51
N PRO A 250 9.74 -14.77 -3.01
CA PRO A 250 10.90 -14.16 -3.66
C PRO A 250 11.19 -14.63 -5.09
N THR A 251 10.61 -15.76 -5.51
CA THR A 251 10.62 -16.20 -6.91
C THR A 251 9.96 -15.17 -7.84
N TYR A 252 8.96 -14.43 -7.34
CA TYR A 252 8.22 -13.42 -8.09
C TYR A 252 8.54 -11.99 -7.63
N ALA A 253 8.95 -11.81 -6.37
CA ALA A 253 9.28 -10.52 -5.77
C ALA A 253 10.70 -10.49 -5.16
N PRO A 254 11.78 -10.74 -5.93
CA PRO A 254 13.14 -10.78 -5.37
C PRO A 254 13.63 -9.42 -4.83
N GLY A 255 13.15 -8.33 -5.41
CA GLY A 255 13.46 -6.94 -5.07
C GLY A 255 12.76 -6.38 -3.84
N THR A 256 13.01 -6.96 -2.66
CA THR A 256 12.53 -6.46 -1.36
C THR A 256 13.64 -6.50 -0.32
N GLY A 257 13.50 -5.78 0.80
CA GLY A 257 14.47 -5.74 1.90
C GLY A 257 14.60 -7.08 2.66
N THR A 258 13.48 -7.74 2.96
CA THR A 258 13.37 -8.87 3.91
C THR A 258 12.61 -10.08 3.31
N PRO A 259 13.15 -10.76 2.30
CA PRO A 259 12.43 -11.81 1.58
C PRO A 259 12.31 -13.08 2.42
N GLU A 260 11.08 -13.55 2.59
CA GLU A 260 10.79 -14.85 3.19
C GLU A 260 10.27 -15.84 2.14
N ILE A 261 10.88 -17.02 2.03
CA ILE A 261 10.48 -18.06 1.08
C ILE A 261 9.11 -18.68 1.45
N GLY A 262 8.48 -19.37 0.49
CA GLY A 262 7.23 -20.10 0.72
C GLY A 262 5.98 -19.21 0.69
N GLY A 263 6.07 -18.05 0.04
CA GLY A 263 4.94 -17.12 -0.11
C GLY A 263 4.00 -17.51 -1.26
N PRO A 264 2.90 -16.76 -1.46
CA PRO A 264 2.01 -16.95 -2.59
C PRO A 264 2.69 -16.57 -3.91
N ASN A 265 2.18 -17.11 -5.02
CA ASN A 265 2.59 -16.67 -6.34
C ASN A 265 1.90 -15.35 -6.76
N SER A 266 2.34 -14.77 -7.88
CA SER A 266 1.80 -13.50 -8.41
C SER A 266 0.30 -13.56 -8.73
N PHE A 267 -0.25 -14.72 -9.10
CA PHE A 267 -1.69 -14.86 -9.37
C PHE A 267 -2.51 -14.82 -8.07
N GLN A 268 -2.06 -15.54 -7.05
CA GLN A 268 -2.68 -15.53 -5.72
C GLN A 268 -2.65 -14.13 -5.09
N ALA A 269 -1.55 -13.40 -5.28
CA ALA A 269 -1.42 -12.00 -4.89
C ALA A 269 -2.51 -11.09 -5.51
N GLN A 270 -2.84 -11.27 -6.79
CA GLN A 270 -3.96 -10.55 -7.41
C GLN A 270 -5.32 -10.98 -6.85
N GLN A 271 -5.49 -12.27 -6.56
CA GLN A 271 -6.76 -12.80 -6.07
C GLN A 271 -7.18 -12.19 -4.74
N VAL A 272 -6.25 -12.10 -3.77
CA VAL A 272 -6.56 -11.52 -2.45
C VAL A 272 -7.02 -10.05 -2.56
N ILE A 273 -6.38 -9.25 -3.41
CA ILE A 273 -6.77 -7.84 -3.63
C ILE A 273 -8.18 -7.76 -4.20
N ARG A 274 -8.48 -8.54 -5.24
CA ARG A 274 -9.81 -8.54 -5.88
C ARG A 274 -10.93 -8.92 -4.92
N LYS A 275 -10.64 -9.76 -3.92
CA LYS A 275 -11.61 -10.19 -2.89
C LYS A 275 -11.96 -9.09 -1.89
N MET A 276 -11.21 -7.97 -1.88
CA MET A 276 -11.57 -6.77 -1.13
C MET A 276 -12.63 -5.90 -1.82
N SER A 277 -13.05 -6.23 -3.05
CA SER A 277 -14.09 -5.47 -3.76
C SER A 277 -15.37 -5.31 -2.92
N GLY A 278 -15.91 -4.08 -2.88
CA GLY A 278 -17.08 -3.74 -2.09
C GLY A 278 -16.82 -3.45 -0.61
N LEU A 279 -15.58 -3.49 -0.13
CA LEU A 279 -15.22 -2.94 1.18
C LEU A 279 -15.11 -1.41 1.13
N ASN A 280 -15.31 -0.76 2.28
CA ASN A 280 -15.12 0.68 2.44
C ASN A 280 -13.63 1.01 2.67
N LEU A 281 -12.83 0.89 1.60
CA LEU A 281 -11.41 1.25 1.64
C LEU A 281 -11.23 2.77 1.58
N VAL A 282 -10.54 3.33 2.60
CA VAL A 282 -10.25 4.77 2.70
C VAL A 282 -8.86 5.15 2.21
N GLY A 283 -8.07 4.17 1.80
CA GLY A 283 -6.74 4.31 1.24
C GLY A 283 -6.06 2.95 1.14
N ALA A 284 -4.99 2.89 0.37
CA ALA A 284 -4.11 1.73 0.36
C ALA A 284 -2.65 2.10 0.05
N ASP A 285 -1.72 1.23 0.40
CA ASP A 285 -0.32 1.32 -0.03
C ASP A 285 0.25 0.00 -0.56
N LEU A 286 1.30 0.14 -1.37
CA LEU A 286 2.20 -0.94 -1.75
C LEU A 286 3.64 -0.53 -1.38
N VAL A 287 4.28 -1.31 -0.51
CA VAL A 287 5.56 -0.96 0.14
C VAL A 287 6.67 -1.99 -0.17
N GLU A 288 7.87 -1.70 0.30
CA GLU A 288 9.09 -2.53 0.29
C GLU A 288 9.64 -2.94 -1.09
N VAL A 289 9.14 -2.35 -2.18
CA VAL A 289 9.77 -2.49 -3.51
C VAL A 289 11.15 -1.84 -3.47
N SER A 290 12.20 -2.66 -3.57
CA SER A 290 13.60 -2.26 -3.45
C SER A 290 14.37 -2.53 -4.76
N PRO A 291 14.42 -1.54 -5.67
CA PRO A 291 15.08 -1.67 -6.98
C PRO A 291 16.54 -2.16 -6.97
N PRO A 292 17.40 -1.85 -5.97
CA PRO A 292 18.75 -2.41 -5.92
C PRO A 292 18.80 -3.95 -5.88
N PHE A 293 17.70 -4.61 -5.49
CA PHE A 293 17.54 -6.05 -5.47
C PHE A 293 16.60 -6.57 -6.56
N ASP A 294 16.21 -5.72 -7.52
CA ASP A 294 15.32 -6.03 -8.64
C ASP A 294 16.02 -5.81 -10.00
N PRO A 295 17.07 -6.59 -10.33
CA PRO A 295 17.92 -6.31 -11.50
C PRO A 295 17.17 -6.31 -12.83
N ASP A 296 16.09 -7.10 -12.93
CA ASP A 296 15.28 -7.25 -14.14
C ASP A 296 14.00 -6.40 -14.11
N GLY A 297 13.73 -5.65 -13.03
CA GLY A 297 12.51 -4.86 -12.86
C GLY A 297 11.23 -5.69 -12.62
N GLY A 298 11.37 -6.98 -12.31
CA GLY A 298 10.27 -7.92 -12.14
C GLY A 298 9.41 -7.61 -10.91
N THR A 299 10.05 -7.26 -9.78
CA THR A 299 9.32 -6.85 -8.58
C THR A 299 8.57 -5.54 -8.81
N ALA A 300 9.18 -4.57 -9.48
CA ALA A 300 8.51 -3.31 -9.80
C ALA A 300 7.32 -3.52 -10.75
N TRP A 301 7.45 -4.39 -11.75
CA TRP A 301 6.32 -4.75 -12.62
C TRP A 301 5.19 -5.45 -11.85
N LEU A 302 5.52 -6.39 -10.96
CA LEU A 302 4.56 -7.03 -10.08
C LEU A 302 3.87 -5.99 -9.17
N GLY A 303 4.64 -5.17 -8.48
CA GLY A 303 4.16 -4.16 -7.56
C GLY A 303 3.19 -3.18 -8.23
N ILE A 304 3.53 -2.65 -9.41
CA ILE A 304 2.63 -1.72 -10.10
C ILE A 304 1.37 -2.41 -10.66
N SER A 305 1.47 -3.70 -10.99
CA SER A 305 0.30 -4.50 -11.38
C SER A 305 -0.65 -4.70 -10.19
N LEU A 306 -0.12 -4.95 -8.99
CA LEU A 306 -0.90 -5.05 -7.75
C LEU A 306 -1.48 -3.70 -7.34
N MET A 307 -0.73 -2.61 -7.48
CA MET A 307 -1.26 -1.25 -7.28
C MET A 307 -2.42 -0.94 -8.23
N PHE A 308 -2.40 -1.44 -9.48
CA PHE A 308 -3.55 -1.28 -10.38
C PHE A 308 -4.78 -2.08 -9.91
N GLU A 309 -4.61 -3.26 -9.32
CA GLU A 309 -5.70 -4.01 -8.69
C GLU A 309 -6.28 -3.22 -7.49
N LEU A 310 -5.41 -2.66 -6.63
CA LEU A 310 -5.81 -1.81 -5.51
C LEU A 310 -6.55 -0.55 -5.98
N LEU A 311 -6.04 0.10 -7.04
CA LEU A 311 -6.68 1.25 -7.69
C LEU A 311 -8.12 0.92 -8.12
N CYS A 312 -8.34 -0.26 -8.71
CA CYS A 312 -9.67 -0.69 -9.11
C CYS A 312 -10.61 -0.85 -7.90
N VAL A 313 -10.14 -1.46 -6.81
CA VAL A 313 -10.94 -1.63 -5.58
C VAL A 313 -11.23 -0.27 -4.92
N LEU A 314 -10.26 0.62 -4.86
CA LEU A 314 -10.44 1.97 -4.32
C LEU A 314 -11.41 2.81 -5.16
N ALA A 315 -11.33 2.74 -6.49
CA ALA A 315 -12.27 3.43 -7.37
C ALA A 315 -13.72 2.98 -7.12
N GLN A 316 -13.95 1.67 -6.92
CA GLN A 316 -15.26 1.14 -6.53
C GLN A 316 -15.70 1.64 -5.14
N ALA A 317 -14.78 1.70 -4.18
CA ALA A 317 -15.09 2.18 -2.82
C ALA A 317 -15.39 3.70 -2.79
N ILE A 318 -14.79 4.50 -3.67
CA ILE A 318 -15.12 5.91 -3.84
C ILE A 318 -16.48 6.06 -4.51
N ASP A 319 -16.72 5.36 -5.62
CA ASP A 319 -17.99 5.40 -6.36
C ASP A 319 -19.18 5.00 -5.47
N ALA A 320 -19.00 4.01 -4.59
CA ALA A 320 -20.04 3.59 -3.64
C ALA A 320 -20.29 4.58 -2.47
N ARG A 321 -19.42 5.58 -2.26
CA ARG A 321 -19.60 6.64 -1.25
C ARG A 321 -20.43 7.82 -1.79
N HIS A 322 -20.65 7.89 -3.11
CA HIS A 322 -21.43 8.92 -3.78
C HIS A 322 -22.87 8.45 -4.03
#